data_AF-A0A482ZXG1-F1
#
_entry.id   AF-A0A482ZXG1-F1
#
_cell.length_a   1.000
_cell.length_b   1.000
_cell.length_c   1.000
_cell.angle_alpha   90.00
_cell.angle_beta   90.00
_cell.angle_gamma   90.00
#
_symmetry.space_group_name_H-M   'P 1'
#
loop_
_entity.id
_entity.type
_entity.pdbx_description
1 polymer ?
#
loop_
_entity_poly.entity_id
_entity_poly.type
_entity_poly.pdbx_seq_one_letter_code
_entity_poly.pdbx_strand_id
1 'polypeptide(L)'
;MIKKRLITALFIIQPVLASPLSEGALRLIKIGNEIGSPAVVTNGQSLLLKGMFKFNDLDSAYEASKQARLGSALMGHPPQIAIANKILSKLLKQGYDPAIYDSALYLLDGGGGFAKNELMALKLLEESVEVHANAQSAFIAAVIRNESLVPGTKDMRRIDELITYAVLNKVKGATKYQAQHIDSGRWRSLKVKNWRKWIASQ
;
A
#
# COMPACT_ATOMS: atom_id res chain seq x y z
N MET A 1 -13.29 37.57 25.24
CA MET A 1 -13.18 37.50 23.76
C MET A 1 -11.81 36.91 23.42
N ILE A 2 -11.70 35.58 23.32
CA ILE A 2 -10.44 34.88 23.04
C ILE A 2 -10.43 34.51 21.56
N LYS A 3 -9.53 35.13 20.80
CA LYS A 3 -9.31 34.86 19.37
C LYS A 3 -8.81 33.42 19.20
N LYS A 4 -9.68 32.52 18.71
CA LYS A 4 -9.27 31.21 18.19
C LYS A 4 -8.39 31.44 16.95
N ARG A 5 -7.07 31.27 17.10
CA ARG A 5 -6.17 31.10 15.96
C ARG A 5 -6.33 29.65 15.49
N LEU A 6 -7.16 29.44 14.47
CA LEU A 6 -7.17 28.20 13.70
C LEU A 6 -5.86 28.17 12.91
N ILE A 7 -4.87 27.45 13.42
CA ILE A 7 -3.66 27.15 12.64
C ILE A 7 -4.04 26.02 11.70
N THR A 8 -4.59 26.36 10.55
CA THR A 8 -4.80 25.43 9.45
C THR A 8 -3.42 25.15 8.85
N ALA A 9 -2.72 24.14 9.37
CA ALA A 9 -1.52 23.63 8.73
C ALA A 9 -1.93 23.02 7.38
N LEU A 10 -1.72 23.77 6.31
CA LEU A 10 -1.95 23.33 4.94
C LEU A 10 -0.84 22.31 4.61
N PHE A 11 -1.09 21.03 4.85
CA PHE A 11 -0.22 19.96 4.36
C PHE A 11 -0.40 19.90 2.84
N ILE A 12 0.54 20.51 2.12
CA ILE A 12 0.64 20.38 0.67
C ILE A 12 1.03 18.93 0.39
N ILE A 13 0.07 18.16 -0.10
CA ILE A 13 0.28 16.80 -0.62
C ILE A 13 1.28 16.92 -1.77
N GLN A 14 2.53 16.49 -1.56
CA GLN A 14 3.39 16.18 -2.69
C GLN A 14 2.89 14.86 -3.28
N PRO A 15 2.40 14.82 -4.53
CA PRO A 15 2.08 13.55 -5.15
C PRO A 15 3.38 12.74 -5.19
N VAL A 16 3.37 11.54 -4.59
CA VAL A 16 4.45 10.57 -4.75
C VAL A 16 4.40 10.11 -6.21
N LEU A 17 5.06 10.86 -7.08
CA LEU A 17 5.23 10.50 -8.48
C LEU A 17 6.27 9.40 -8.53
N ALA A 18 5.91 8.29 -9.16
CA ALA A 18 6.87 7.24 -9.48
C ALA A 18 8.03 7.83 -10.29
N SER A 19 9.23 7.29 -10.11
CA SER A 19 10.40 7.72 -10.85
C SER A 19 10.13 7.61 -12.35
N PRO A 20 10.58 8.57 -13.19
CA PRO A 20 10.40 8.51 -14.64
C PRO A 20 10.96 7.22 -15.24
N LEU A 21 11.99 6.65 -14.60
CA LEU A 21 12.60 5.40 -15.00
C LEU A 21 11.68 4.20 -14.77
N SER A 22 11.11 4.08 -13.56
CA SER A 22 10.17 3.00 -13.24
C SER A 22 8.90 3.11 -14.08
N GLU A 23 8.39 4.31 -14.30
CA GLU A 23 7.23 4.56 -15.15
C GLU A 23 7.49 4.12 -16.61
N GLY A 24 8.61 4.57 -17.19
CA GLY A 24 8.98 4.18 -18.57
C GLY A 24 9.18 2.67 -18.71
N ALA A 25 9.77 2.03 -17.71
CA ALA A 25 9.97 0.60 -17.68
C ALA A 25 8.64 -0.17 -17.61
N LEU A 26 7.71 0.24 -16.75
CA LEU A 26 6.37 -0.35 -16.67
C LEU A 26 5.58 -0.18 -17.96
N ARG A 27 5.72 0.97 -18.64
CA ARG A 27 5.07 1.22 -19.93
C ARG A 27 5.54 0.24 -20.99
N LEU A 28 6.84 -0.04 -21.06
CA LEU A 28 7.40 -1.04 -21.96
C LEU A 28 6.90 -2.45 -21.62
N ILE A 29 6.89 -2.83 -20.34
CA ILE A 29 6.35 -4.13 -19.93
C ILE A 29 4.88 -4.26 -20.35
N LYS A 30 4.07 -3.23 -20.13
CA LYS A 30 2.66 -3.23 -20.53
C LYS A 30 2.50 -3.39 -22.04
N ILE A 31 3.14 -2.53 -22.83
CA ILE A 31 3.08 -2.59 -24.30
C ILE A 31 3.57 -3.95 -24.81
N GLY A 32 4.68 -4.46 -24.27
CA GLY A 32 5.23 -5.76 -24.63
C GLY A 32 4.26 -6.91 -24.38
N ASN A 33 3.52 -6.88 -23.27
CA ASN A 33 2.46 -7.86 -23.02
C ASN A 33 1.27 -7.69 -23.97
N GLU A 34 0.85 -6.46 -24.28
CA GLU A 34 -0.28 -6.17 -25.17
C GLU A 34 -0.01 -6.63 -26.62
N ILE A 35 1.22 -6.46 -27.11
CA ILE A 35 1.61 -6.85 -28.47
C ILE A 35 2.22 -8.27 -28.54
N GLY A 36 2.32 -8.97 -27.42
CA GLY A 36 2.94 -10.31 -27.36
C GLY A 36 4.43 -10.32 -27.72
N SER A 37 5.19 -9.28 -27.36
CA SER A 37 6.63 -9.16 -27.64
C SER A 37 7.49 -9.41 -26.39
N PRO A 38 8.11 -10.60 -26.27
CA PRO A 38 9.11 -10.90 -25.24
C PRO A 38 10.21 -9.85 -25.13
N ALA A 39 10.75 -9.40 -26.27
CA ALA A 39 11.87 -8.46 -26.31
C ALA A 39 11.51 -7.11 -25.67
N VAL A 40 10.31 -6.59 -25.92
CA VAL A 40 9.86 -5.32 -25.32
C VAL A 40 9.66 -5.46 -23.81
N VAL A 41 9.12 -6.61 -23.36
CA VAL A 41 9.01 -6.91 -21.92
C VAL A 41 10.39 -7.00 -21.27
N THR A 42 11.36 -7.69 -21.89
CA THR A 42 12.73 -7.79 -21.39
C THR A 42 13.41 -6.42 -21.29
N ASN A 43 13.20 -5.53 -22.26
CA ASN A 43 13.74 -4.17 -22.20
C ASN A 43 13.19 -3.39 -21.00
N GLY A 44 11.88 -3.48 -20.74
CA GLY A 44 11.28 -2.87 -19.56
C GLY A 44 11.81 -3.47 -18.24
N GLN A 45 11.91 -4.80 -18.14
CA GLN A 45 12.48 -5.48 -16.97
C GLN A 45 13.95 -5.09 -16.74
N SER A 46 14.75 -5.00 -17.80
CA SER A 46 16.14 -4.57 -17.73
C SER A 46 16.27 -3.13 -17.21
N LEU A 47 15.37 -2.24 -17.62
CA LEU A 47 15.32 -0.88 -17.09
C LEU A 47 14.99 -0.84 -15.60
N LEU A 48 14.05 -1.65 -15.11
CA LEU A 48 13.77 -1.77 -13.67
C LEU A 48 15.01 -2.26 -12.90
N LEU A 49 15.67 -3.31 -13.40
CA LEU A 49 16.88 -3.84 -12.75
C LEU A 49 18.02 -2.81 -12.74
N LYS A 50 18.19 -2.05 -13.83
CA LYS A 50 19.15 -0.95 -13.91
C LYS A 50 18.80 0.16 -12.93
N GLY A 51 17.53 0.53 -12.80
CA GLY A 51 17.04 1.48 -11.79
C GLY A 51 17.40 1.04 -10.38
N MET A 52 17.00 -0.17 -10.03
CA MET A 52 17.24 -0.75 -8.71
C MET A 52 18.73 -0.84 -8.36
N PHE A 53 19.56 -1.42 -9.25
CA PHE A 53 20.96 -1.73 -8.91
C PHE A 53 21.93 -0.59 -9.20
N LYS A 54 21.75 0.14 -10.30
CA LYS A 54 22.69 1.18 -10.73
C LYS A 54 22.36 2.54 -10.15
N PHE A 55 21.07 2.87 -10.06
CA PHE A 55 20.62 4.19 -9.63
C PHE A 55 20.05 4.22 -8.21
N ASN A 56 20.00 3.06 -7.54
CA ASN A 56 19.39 2.90 -6.22
C ASN A 56 17.96 3.48 -6.16
N ASP A 57 17.23 3.34 -7.28
CA ASP A 57 15.87 3.84 -7.42
C ASP A 57 14.89 2.90 -6.70
N LEU A 58 14.31 3.38 -5.61
CA LEU A 58 13.40 2.60 -4.76
C LEU A 58 12.10 2.24 -5.49
N ASP A 59 11.63 3.11 -6.37
CA ASP A 59 10.43 2.84 -7.19
C ASP A 59 10.70 1.70 -8.17
N SER A 60 11.84 1.73 -8.86
CA SER A 60 12.26 0.61 -9.72
C SER A 60 12.44 -0.70 -8.94
N ALA A 61 12.98 -0.64 -7.73
CA ALA A 61 13.12 -1.80 -6.87
C ALA A 61 11.75 -2.36 -6.46
N TYR A 62 10.81 -1.49 -6.09
CA TYR A 62 9.46 -1.88 -5.71
C TYR A 62 8.72 -2.53 -6.87
N GLU A 63 8.80 -1.93 -8.06
CA GLU A 63 8.20 -2.48 -9.27
C GLU A 63 8.86 -3.80 -9.70
N ALA A 64 10.19 -3.93 -9.56
CA ALA A 64 10.88 -5.20 -9.78
C ALA A 64 10.38 -6.29 -8.83
N SER A 65 10.11 -5.96 -7.56
CA SER A 65 9.52 -6.91 -6.60
C SER A 65 8.13 -7.40 -7.06
N LYS A 66 7.27 -6.47 -7.52
CA LYS A 66 5.95 -6.82 -8.06
C LYS A 66 6.04 -7.71 -9.30
N GLN A 67 6.92 -7.37 -10.25
CA GLN A 67 7.13 -8.18 -11.46
C GLN A 67 7.64 -9.58 -11.11
N ALA A 68 8.62 -9.68 -10.20
CA ALA A 68 9.12 -10.98 -9.73
C ALA A 68 8.00 -11.80 -9.07
N ARG A 69 7.10 -11.16 -8.32
CA ARG A 69 5.98 -11.84 -7.67
C ARG A 69 4.95 -12.37 -8.66
N LEU A 70 4.67 -11.62 -9.74
CA LEU A 70 3.69 -12.02 -10.75
C LEU A 70 4.24 -13.06 -11.72
N GLY A 71 5.56 -13.03 -11.98
CA GLY A 71 6.15 -13.77 -13.09
C GLY A 71 5.74 -13.18 -14.45
N SER A 72 5.95 -13.93 -15.51
CA SER A 72 5.53 -13.56 -16.86
C SER A 72 5.13 -14.80 -17.66
N ALA A 73 3.84 -14.91 -17.97
CA ALA A 73 3.34 -15.99 -18.82
C ALA A 73 3.93 -15.91 -20.24
N LEU A 74 4.02 -14.68 -20.80
CA LEU A 74 4.60 -14.44 -22.13
C LEU A 74 6.06 -14.93 -22.24
N MET A 75 6.84 -14.77 -21.17
CA MET A 75 8.25 -15.19 -21.12
C MET A 75 8.44 -16.63 -20.60
N GLY A 76 7.36 -17.32 -20.19
CA GLY A 76 7.46 -18.60 -19.48
C GLY A 76 8.17 -18.51 -18.12
N HIS A 77 8.19 -17.32 -17.50
CA HIS A 77 8.83 -17.11 -16.20
C HIS A 77 7.81 -17.32 -15.07
N PRO A 78 7.97 -18.35 -14.22
CA PRO A 78 7.06 -18.54 -13.10
C PRO A 78 7.23 -17.43 -12.04
N PRO A 79 6.23 -17.22 -11.16
CA PRO A 79 6.36 -16.39 -9.97
C PRO A 79 7.58 -16.72 -9.12
N GLN A 80 8.40 -15.71 -8.81
CA GLN A 80 9.60 -15.79 -7.99
C GLN A 80 9.39 -15.14 -6.62
N ILE A 81 8.51 -15.74 -5.81
CA ILE A 81 8.04 -15.19 -4.53
C ILE A 81 9.19 -14.87 -3.56
N ALA A 82 10.19 -15.76 -3.45
CA ALA A 82 11.32 -15.57 -2.53
C ALA A 82 12.15 -14.33 -2.90
N ILE A 83 12.38 -14.09 -4.20
CA ILE A 83 13.11 -12.90 -4.67
C ILE A 83 12.28 -11.64 -4.43
N ALA A 84 10.98 -11.69 -4.76
CA ALA A 84 10.07 -10.58 -4.51
C ALA A 84 10.07 -10.17 -3.03
N ASN A 85 9.98 -11.14 -2.12
CA ASN A 85 10.01 -10.89 -0.68
C ASN A 85 11.36 -10.34 -0.22
N LYS A 86 12.49 -10.82 -0.75
CA LYS A 86 13.82 -10.29 -0.42
C LYS A 86 13.95 -8.80 -0.78
N ILE A 87 13.47 -8.42 -1.96
CA ILE A 87 13.49 -7.01 -2.40
C ILE A 87 12.55 -6.18 -1.51
N LEU A 88 11.32 -6.65 -1.27
CA LEU A 88 10.34 -5.94 -0.47
C LEU A 88 10.81 -5.75 0.98
N SER A 89 11.44 -6.75 1.59
CA SER A 89 12.04 -6.64 2.92
C SER A 89 13.20 -5.63 2.99
N LYS A 90 13.97 -5.47 1.91
CA LYS A 90 15.01 -4.45 1.85
C LYS A 90 14.38 -3.05 1.84
N LEU A 91 13.35 -2.84 1.02
CA LEU A 91 12.61 -1.58 0.94
C LEU A 91 11.91 -1.22 2.26
N LEU A 92 11.32 -2.22 2.92
CA LEU A 92 10.73 -2.04 4.25
C LEU A 92 11.76 -1.51 5.26
N LYS A 93 12.97 -2.09 5.28
CA LYS A 93 14.07 -1.61 6.15
C LYS A 93 14.56 -0.20 5.80
N GLN A 94 14.33 0.25 4.57
CA GLN A 94 14.67 1.59 4.12
C GLN A 94 13.56 2.61 4.39
N GLY A 95 12.46 2.21 5.03
CA GLY A 95 11.33 3.10 5.29
C GLY A 95 10.62 3.54 4.01
N TYR A 96 10.61 2.71 2.96
CA TYR A 96 9.95 3.06 1.71
C TYR A 96 8.45 2.79 1.83
N ASP A 97 7.65 3.87 1.84
CA ASP A 97 6.22 3.84 2.18
C ASP A 97 5.38 2.84 1.37
N PRO A 98 5.49 2.74 0.03
CA PRO A 98 4.74 1.72 -0.70
C PRO A 98 5.08 0.29 -0.26
N ALA A 99 6.33 0.01 0.13
CA ALA A 99 6.71 -1.30 0.65
C ALA A 99 6.16 -1.54 2.06
N ILE A 100 6.08 -0.51 2.91
CA ILE A 100 5.43 -0.58 4.23
C ILE A 100 3.96 -0.96 4.05
N TYR A 101 3.24 -0.22 3.22
CA TYR A 101 1.82 -0.44 2.93
C TYR A 101 1.57 -1.85 2.37
N ASP A 102 2.28 -2.25 1.30
CA ASP A 102 2.08 -3.57 0.68
C ASP A 102 2.40 -4.71 1.67
N SER A 103 3.49 -4.58 2.45
CA SER A 103 3.86 -5.57 3.46
C SER A 103 2.78 -5.74 4.52
N ALA A 104 2.19 -4.63 4.99
CA ALA A 104 1.08 -4.69 5.93
C ALA A 104 -0.12 -5.46 5.35
N LEU A 105 -0.47 -5.24 4.07
CA LEU A 105 -1.54 -5.97 3.42
C LEU A 105 -1.25 -7.47 3.26
N TYR A 106 0.00 -7.86 2.98
CA TYR A 106 0.39 -9.27 2.96
C TYR A 106 0.27 -9.93 4.35
N LEU A 107 0.63 -9.20 5.41
CA LEU A 107 0.49 -9.67 6.79
C LEU A 107 -0.98 -9.78 7.22
N LEU A 108 -1.89 -8.93 6.73
CA LEU A 108 -3.32 -9.08 7.00
C LEU A 108 -3.92 -10.31 6.31
N ASP A 109 -3.49 -10.58 5.07
CA ASP A 109 -3.98 -11.70 4.27
C ASP A 109 -3.38 -13.05 4.69
N GLY A 110 -2.15 -13.07 5.22
CA GLY A 110 -1.39 -14.31 5.42
C GLY A 110 -1.02 -15.00 4.11
N GLY A 111 -0.58 -14.23 3.11
CA GLY A 111 -0.29 -14.73 1.76
C GLY A 111 1.01 -14.19 1.16
N GLY A 112 1.41 -14.73 0.00
CA GLY A 112 2.62 -14.24 -0.71
C GLY A 112 3.94 -14.52 0.03
N GLY A 113 3.96 -15.51 0.91
CA GLY A 113 5.10 -15.85 1.76
C GLY A 113 5.17 -15.10 3.09
N PHE A 114 4.11 -14.37 3.46
CA PHE A 114 3.96 -13.72 4.77
C PHE A 114 3.01 -14.54 5.64
N ALA A 115 3.41 -14.79 6.89
CA ALA A 115 2.50 -15.34 7.89
C ALA A 115 1.51 -14.25 8.33
N LYS A 116 0.25 -14.64 8.59
CA LYS A 116 -0.77 -13.71 9.04
C LYS A 116 -0.37 -13.08 10.37
N ASN A 117 -0.38 -11.75 10.46
CA ASN A 117 -0.03 -11.00 11.66
C ASN A 117 -0.68 -9.61 11.66
N GLU A 118 -1.87 -9.52 12.25
CA GLU A 118 -2.67 -8.31 12.28
C GLU A 118 -2.06 -7.20 13.14
N LEU A 119 -1.35 -7.55 14.23
CA LEU A 119 -0.68 -6.58 15.09
C LEU A 119 0.47 -5.88 14.36
N MET A 120 1.33 -6.66 13.68
CA MET A 120 2.42 -6.11 12.90
C MET A 120 1.90 -5.30 11.70
N ALA A 121 0.83 -5.77 11.05
CA ALA A 121 0.19 -5.02 9.98
C ALA A 121 -0.34 -3.67 10.46
N LEU A 122 -1.07 -3.63 11.59
CA LEU A 122 -1.56 -2.38 12.17
C LEU A 122 -0.40 -1.43 12.49
N LYS A 123 0.68 -1.93 13.10
CA LYS A 123 1.86 -1.13 13.41
C LYS A 123 2.47 -0.49 12.16
N LEU A 124 2.67 -1.27 11.09
CA LEU A 124 3.23 -0.77 9.83
C LEU A 124 2.33 0.29 9.18
N LEU A 125 1.01 0.09 9.21
CA LEU A 125 0.07 1.07 8.66
C LEU A 125 0.13 2.38 9.45
N GLU A 126 0.19 2.32 10.78
CA GLU A 126 0.28 3.52 11.60
C GLU A 126 1.62 4.24 11.45
N GLU A 127 2.72 3.50 11.36
CA GLU A 127 4.04 4.06 11.04
C GLU A 127 4.01 4.78 9.68
N SER A 128 3.36 4.19 8.67
CA SER A 128 3.17 4.80 7.36
C SER A 128 2.34 6.09 7.42
N VAL A 129 1.33 6.16 8.29
CA VAL A 129 0.58 7.41 8.53
C VAL A 129 1.47 8.46 9.20
N GLU A 130 2.21 8.08 10.23
CA GLU A 130 2.99 9.00 11.05
C GLU A 130 4.21 9.58 10.31
N VAL A 131 4.92 8.74 9.54
CA VAL A 131 6.16 9.12 8.86
C VAL A 131 5.89 9.70 7.47
N HIS A 132 4.91 9.15 6.74
CA HIS A 132 4.69 9.46 5.32
C HIS A 132 3.36 10.13 5.02
N ALA A 133 2.52 10.37 6.04
CA ALA A 133 1.19 10.92 5.85
C ALA A 133 0.35 10.09 4.85
N ASN A 134 0.50 8.76 4.88
CA ASN A 134 -0.18 7.89 3.92
C ASN A 134 -1.67 7.72 4.30
N ALA A 135 -2.54 8.37 3.52
CA ALA A 135 -3.98 8.32 3.75
C ALA A 135 -4.61 6.94 3.51
N GLN A 136 -4.06 6.14 2.59
CA GLN A 136 -4.52 4.76 2.38
C GLN A 136 -4.22 3.92 3.62
N SER A 137 -3.02 4.06 4.20
CA SER A 137 -2.67 3.41 5.45
C SER A 137 -3.59 3.83 6.59
N ALA A 138 -3.94 5.12 6.68
CA ALA A 138 -4.88 5.62 7.68
C ALA A 138 -6.26 4.96 7.56
N PHE A 139 -6.78 4.84 6.34
CA PHE A 139 -8.05 4.17 6.11
C PHE A 139 -8.03 2.72 6.61
N ILE A 140 -7.02 1.94 6.23
CA ILE A 140 -6.95 0.53 6.62
C ILE A 140 -6.71 0.37 8.13
N ALA A 141 -5.86 1.20 8.74
CA ALA A 141 -5.64 1.20 10.18
C ALA A 141 -6.93 1.51 10.95
N ALA A 142 -7.73 2.49 10.50
CA ALA A 142 -9.03 2.80 11.09
C ALA A 142 -9.98 1.59 11.03
N VAL A 143 -10.02 0.90 9.89
CA VAL A 143 -10.86 -0.29 9.70
C VAL A 143 -10.43 -1.42 10.64
N ILE A 144 -9.13 -1.74 10.70
CA ILE A 144 -8.59 -2.80 11.57
C ILE A 144 -8.89 -2.53 13.04
N ARG A 145 -8.67 -1.29 13.51
CA ARG A 145 -8.96 -0.89 14.89
C ARG A 145 -10.45 -0.99 15.21
N ASN A 146 -11.32 -0.57 14.29
CA ASN A 146 -12.77 -0.66 14.51
C ASN A 146 -13.28 -2.10 14.53
N GLU A 147 -12.72 -2.97 13.68
CA GLU A 147 -13.01 -4.42 13.65
C GLU A 147 -12.40 -5.18 14.83
N SER A 148 -11.57 -4.52 15.65
CA SER A 148 -10.89 -5.13 16.80
C SER A 148 -10.10 -6.40 16.44
N LEU A 149 -9.48 -6.44 15.25
CA LEU A 149 -8.72 -7.63 14.83
C LEU A 149 -7.54 -7.93 15.78
N VAL A 150 -7.06 -6.89 16.47
CA VAL A 150 -6.05 -6.99 17.51
C VAL A 150 -6.70 -6.58 18.84
N PRO A 151 -7.00 -7.52 19.74
CA PRO A 151 -7.63 -7.23 21.02
C PRO A 151 -6.86 -6.16 21.81
N GLY A 152 -7.60 -5.24 22.46
CA GLY A 152 -7.00 -4.16 23.26
C GLY A 152 -6.51 -2.94 22.46
N THR A 153 -6.59 -2.95 21.12
CA THR A 153 -6.17 -1.81 20.27
C THR A 153 -7.32 -0.90 19.84
N LYS A 154 -8.55 -1.17 20.27
CA LYS A 154 -9.70 -0.34 19.91
C LYS A 154 -9.69 0.97 20.70
N ASP A 155 -9.45 2.06 20.00
CA ASP A 155 -9.51 3.44 20.51
C ASP A 155 -10.38 4.25 19.55
N MET A 156 -11.56 4.67 20.03
CA MET A 156 -12.54 5.39 19.20
C MET A 156 -12.00 6.74 18.71
N ARG A 157 -11.24 7.45 19.54
CA ARG A 157 -10.65 8.73 19.15
C ARG A 157 -9.64 8.52 18.04
N ARG A 158 -8.79 7.50 18.16
CA ARG A 158 -7.81 7.18 17.12
C ARG A 158 -8.48 6.71 15.82
N ILE A 159 -9.56 5.93 15.92
CA ILE A 159 -10.35 5.52 14.75
C ILE A 159 -10.91 6.76 14.04
N ASP A 160 -11.49 7.71 14.77
CA ASP A 160 -12.06 8.95 14.23
C ASP A 160 -11.00 9.83 13.56
N GLU A 161 -9.82 9.96 14.17
CA GLU A 161 -8.68 10.68 13.58
C GLU A 161 -8.27 10.08 12.24
N LEU A 162 -8.03 8.77 12.21
CA LEU A 162 -7.54 8.05 11.03
C LEU A 162 -8.56 8.06 9.89
N ILE A 163 -9.85 7.80 10.18
CA ILE A 163 -10.88 7.80 9.15
C ILE A 163 -11.14 9.21 8.61
N THR A 164 -11.15 10.23 9.49
CA THR A 164 -11.32 11.62 9.06
C THR A 164 -10.18 12.04 8.15
N TYR A 165 -8.94 11.69 8.49
CA TYR A 165 -7.78 11.94 7.65
C TYR A 165 -7.92 11.27 6.27
N ALA A 166 -8.34 10.01 6.22
CA ALA A 166 -8.58 9.30 4.96
C ALA A 166 -9.69 9.95 4.11
N VAL A 167 -10.78 10.37 4.74
CA VAL A 167 -11.91 11.05 4.06
C VAL A 167 -11.48 12.39 3.48
N LEU A 168 -10.75 13.21 4.25
CA LEU A 168 -10.24 14.51 3.79
C LEU A 168 -9.28 14.37 2.60
N ASN A 169 -8.52 13.27 2.56
CA ASN A 169 -7.63 12.92 1.45
C ASN A 169 -8.34 12.13 0.32
N LYS A 170 -9.67 12.01 0.35
CA LYS A 170 -10.49 11.37 -0.69
C LYS A 170 -10.10 9.92 -0.97
N VAL A 171 -9.69 9.17 0.06
CA VAL A 171 -9.42 7.74 -0.06
C VAL A 171 -10.70 7.01 -0.44
N LYS A 172 -10.62 6.21 -1.51
CA LYS A 172 -11.77 5.44 -2.02
C LYS A 172 -12.34 4.53 -0.93
N GLY A 173 -13.65 4.55 -0.77
CA GLY A 173 -14.36 3.76 0.26
C GLY A 173 -14.42 4.40 1.65
N ALA A 174 -13.54 5.36 1.99
CA ALA A 174 -13.46 5.90 3.35
C ALA A 174 -14.76 6.55 3.84
N THR A 175 -15.37 7.43 3.04
CA THR A 175 -16.63 8.11 3.40
C THR A 175 -17.77 7.12 3.59
N LYS A 176 -17.87 6.13 2.70
CA LYS A 176 -18.89 5.08 2.78
C LYS A 176 -18.69 4.23 4.04
N TYR A 177 -17.45 3.87 4.34
CA TYR A 177 -17.12 3.10 5.53
C TYR A 177 -17.45 3.87 6.81
N GLN A 178 -17.08 5.16 6.90
CA GLN A 178 -17.41 6.02 8.05
C GLN A 178 -18.92 6.05 8.31
N ALA A 179 -19.71 6.35 7.29
CA ALA A 179 -21.16 6.42 7.40
C ALA A 179 -21.79 5.08 7.83
N GLN A 180 -21.26 3.95 7.34
CA GLN A 180 -21.85 2.63 7.57
C GLN A 180 -21.41 1.98 8.88
N HIS A 181 -20.15 2.17 9.29
CA HIS A 181 -19.52 1.38 10.36
C HIS A 181 -19.06 2.20 11.57
N ILE A 182 -19.10 3.53 11.48
CA ILE A 182 -18.73 4.45 12.56
C ILE A 182 -19.96 5.27 12.98
N ASP A 183 -20.52 6.05 12.05
CA ASP A 183 -21.59 7.01 12.36
C ASP A 183 -22.97 6.37 12.56
N SER A 184 -23.20 5.18 12.02
CA SER A 184 -24.51 4.52 12.02
C SER A 184 -25.00 4.11 13.42
N GLY A 185 -24.14 4.20 14.44
CA GLY A 185 -24.41 3.74 15.81
C GLY A 185 -24.62 2.23 15.93
N ARG A 186 -24.51 1.47 14.82
CA ARG A 186 -24.66 0.02 14.76
C ARG A 186 -23.37 -0.60 14.23
N TRP A 187 -22.62 -1.23 15.11
CA TRP A 187 -21.43 -1.96 14.70
C TRP A 187 -21.80 -3.17 13.84
N ARG A 188 -21.30 -3.19 12.61
CA ARG A 188 -21.38 -4.33 11.70
C ARG A 188 -19.97 -4.73 11.33
N SER A 189 -19.54 -5.92 11.74
CA SER A 189 -18.24 -6.44 11.32
C SER A 189 -18.22 -6.71 9.82
N LEU A 190 -17.18 -6.22 9.14
CA LEU A 190 -16.93 -6.47 7.72
C LEU A 190 -16.58 -7.93 7.42
N LYS A 191 -15.97 -8.66 8.38
CA LYS A 191 -15.43 -10.03 8.20
C LYS A 191 -14.62 -10.20 6.90
N VAL A 192 -13.64 -9.32 6.70
CA VAL A 192 -12.80 -9.30 5.48
C VAL A 192 -12.00 -10.59 5.35
N LYS A 193 -12.26 -11.37 4.28
CA LYS A 193 -11.51 -12.60 3.97
C LYS A 193 -10.16 -12.35 3.30
N ASN A 194 -10.08 -11.30 2.49
CA ASN A 194 -8.86 -10.89 1.81
C ASN A 194 -8.87 -9.36 1.65
N TRP A 195 -7.95 -8.70 2.32
CA TRP A 195 -7.85 -7.26 2.41
C TRP A 195 -7.50 -6.64 1.08
N ARG A 196 -6.53 -7.20 0.35
CA ARG A 196 -6.14 -6.67 -0.96
C ARG A 196 -7.30 -6.68 -1.96
N LYS A 197 -8.12 -7.75 -1.97
CA LYS A 197 -9.34 -7.84 -2.79
C LYS A 197 -10.43 -6.88 -2.31
N TRP A 198 -10.65 -6.78 -1.01
CA TRP A 198 -11.67 -5.89 -0.46
C TRP A 198 -11.34 -4.42 -0.76
N ILE A 199 -10.08 -4.01 -0.62
CA ILE A 199 -9.60 -2.65 -0.96
C ILE A 199 -9.82 -2.36 -2.45
N ALA A 200 -9.48 -3.30 -3.33
CA ALA A 200 -9.71 -3.15 -4.76
C ALA A 200 -11.20 -3.00 -5.14
N SER A 201 -12.12 -3.50 -4.30
CA SER A 201 -13.58 -3.42 -4.52
C SER A 201 -14.27 -2.20 -3.89
N GLN A 202 -13.55 -1.37 -3.14
CA GLN A 202 -14.11 -0.13 -2.58
C GLN A 202 -14.40 0.88 -3.69
#